data_AF-A0A7S3KDI6-F1
#
_entry.id   AF-A0A7S3KDI6-F1
#
_cell.length_a   1.000
_cell.length_b   1.000
_cell.length_c   1.000
_cell.angle_alpha   90.00
_cell.angle_beta   90.00
_cell.angle_gamma   90.00
#
_symmetry.space_group_name_H-M   'P 1'
#
loop_
_entity.id
_entity.type
_entity.pdbx_description
1 polymer ?
#
loop_
_entity_poly.entity_id
_entity_poly.type
_entity_poly.pdbx_seq_one_letter_code
_entity_poly.pdbx_strand_id
1 'polypeptide(L)'
;EYSGKYTGDVAPSAEEKAVFFATTNSGYGGTKDNPMFAQDVPVLPELGERDLALKHTTKTLKHKILTEMREQGALDTEIYTRIKKDKAAIKKQDIIPKSFPSKAEGMKYPEHAMKKTNPLYQTSNNSYGTKKPSELDLPKKYFPKDNKFTGMFLGGNFSDTGLNTFKTPSRVH
;
A
#
# COMPACT_ATOMS: atom_id res chain seq x y z
N GLU A 1 8.21 36.17 69.39
CA GLU A 1 7.03 35.52 70.00
C GLU A 1 5.89 36.52 70.00
N TYR A 2 4.83 36.26 69.22
CA TYR A 2 3.59 37.03 69.28
C TYR A 2 2.44 36.02 69.31
N SER A 3 1.88 35.85 70.50
CA SER A 3 0.81 34.91 70.81
C SER A 3 -0.54 35.49 70.39
N GLY A 4 -1.01 35.14 69.19
CA GLY A 4 -2.38 35.41 68.75
C GLY A 4 -3.26 34.18 69.00
N LYS A 5 -4.16 34.29 69.99
CA LYS A 5 -5.12 33.26 70.39
C LYS A 5 -6.10 32.96 69.24
N TYR A 6 -6.35 31.69 68.96
CA TYR A 6 -7.40 31.23 68.06
C TYR A 6 -8.76 31.41 68.76
N THR A 7 -9.55 32.40 68.34
CA THR A 7 -10.95 32.55 68.73
C THR A 7 -11.81 31.96 67.62
N GLY A 8 -12.50 30.85 67.93
CA GLY A 8 -13.40 30.16 67.01
C GLY A 8 -14.55 31.05 66.50
N ASP A 9 -15.10 30.63 65.36
CA ASP A 9 -16.40 30.97 64.78
C ASP A 9 -16.82 32.44 64.80
N VAL A 10 -16.00 33.31 64.19
CA VAL A 10 -16.44 34.64 63.75
C VAL A 10 -16.57 34.61 62.23
N ALA A 11 -17.78 34.85 61.72
CA ALA A 11 -18.00 34.97 60.28
C ALA A 11 -17.14 36.12 59.71
N PRO A 12 -16.44 35.92 58.57
CA PRO A 12 -15.58 36.95 58.00
C PRO A 12 -16.39 38.20 57.65
N SER A 13 -15.79 39.35 57.90
CA SER A 13 -16.39 40.66 57.65
C SER A 13 -16.71 40.86 56.16
N ALA A 14 -17.64 41.77 55.86
CA ALA A 14 -18.05 42.04 54.48
C ALA A 14 -16.87 42.48 53.58
N GLU A 15 -15.87 43.15 54.16
CA GLU A 15 -14.67 43.62 53.46
C GLU A 15 -13.72 42.46 53.08
N GLU A 16 -13.56 41.48 53.98
CA GLU A 16 -12.74 40.28 53.70
C GLU A 16 -13.36 39.38 52.62
N LYS A 17 -14.70 39.33 52.56
CA LYS A 17 -15.41 38.61 51.49
C LYS A 17 -15.22 39.27 50.12
N ALA A 18 -15.16 40.60 50.06
CA ALA A 18 -14.97 41.33 48.80
C ALA A 18 -13.57 41.11 48.21
N VAL A 19 -12.54 40.97 49.05
CA VAL A 19 -11.16 40.73 48.59
C VAL A 19 -10.96 39.26 48.19
N PHE A 20 -11.56 38.30 48.91
CA PHE A 20 -11.32 36.88 48.69
C PHE A 20 -12.24 36.23 47.63
N PHE A 21 -13.46 36.76 47.43
CA PHE A 21 -14.44 36.22 46.47
C PHE A 21 -14.69 37.13 45.27
N ALA A 22 -13.84 38.14 45.04
CA ALA A 22 -13.82 38.87 43.77
C ALA A 22 -13.31 37.96 42.64
N THR A 23 -14.22 37.17 42.06
CA THR A 23 -13.93 36.41 40.84
C THR A 23 -13.85 37.38 39.67
N THR A 24 -12.68 37.51 39.05
CA THR A 24 -12.47 38.24 37.79
C THR A 24 -13.03 37.43 36.60
N ASN A 25 -14.32 37.10 36.63
CA ASN A 25 -15.02 36.42 35.54
C ASN A 25 -15.35 37.38 34.37
N SER A 26 -14.41 38.28 34.05
CA SER A 26 -14.37 39.03 32.79
C SER A 26 -13.46 38.32 31.75
N GLY A 27 -13.21 37.02 31.91
CA GLY A 27 -12.31 36.23 31.05
C GLY A 27 -12.87 35.87 29.66
N TYR A 28 -14.05 36.34 29.28
CA TYR A 28 -14.65 36.09 27.95
C TYR A 28 -14.91 37.37 27.14
N GLY A 29 -14.23 38.47 27.47
CA GLY A 29 -14.18 39.66 26.64
C GLY A 29 -12.81 40.30 26.77
N GLY A 30 -12.05 40.33 25.69
CA GLY A 30 -10.69 40.87 25.66
C GLY A 30 -10.63 42.28 26.26
N THR A 31 -10.04 42.40 27.44
CA THR A 31 -9.54 43.67 27.94
C THR A 31 -8.43 44.13 26.99
N LYS A 32 -8.63 45.30 26.38
CA LYS A 32 -7.67 46.00 25.51
C LYS A 32 -6.38 46.44 26.23
N ASP A 33 -6.25 46.12 27.52
CA ASP A 33 -5.16 46.56 28.40
C ASP A 33 -4.24 45.42 28.85
N ASN A 34 -4.18 44.30 28.11
CA ASN A 34 -3.24 43.22 28.40
C ASN A 34 -1.92 43.42 27.60
N PRO A 35 -0.81 43.89 28.22
CA PRO A 35 0.40 44.29 27.50
C PRO A 35 1.19 43.12 26.88
N MET A 36 0.78 41.86 27.12
CA MET A 36 1.39 40.67 26.49
C MET A 36 0.77 40.27 25.15
N PHE A 37 -0.36 40.86 24.74
CA PHE A 37 -1.08 40.43 23.52
C PHE A 37 -1.02 41.41 22.35
N ALA A 38 -0.22 42.48 22.45
CA ALA A 38 -0.38 43.63 21.57
C ALA A 38 0.66 43.81 20.45
N GLN A 39 1.58 42.87 20.16
CA GLN A 39 2.53 43.12 19.06
C GLN A 39 2.71 42.06 17.96
N ASP A 40 2.51 40.75 18.14
CA ASP A 40 2.88 39.81 17.05
C ASP A 40 2.07 38.48 17.01
N VAL A 41 0.75 38.52 17.19
CA VAL A 41 -0.07 37.32 16.93
C VAL A 41 -0.71 37.45 15.55
N PRO A 42 -0.25 36.68 14.53
CA PRO A 42 -0.78 36.80 13.17
C PRO A 42 -2.25 36.41 13.11
N VAL A 43 -3.02 37.17 12.33
CA VAL A 43 -4.46 36.92 12.17
C VAL A 43 -4.66 35.69 11.28
N LEU A 44 -5.75 34.94 11.47
CA LEU A 44 -6.07 33.72 10.70
C LEU A 44 -5.89 33.82 9.16
N PRO A 45 -6.30 34.91 8.46
CA PRO A 45 -6.03 35.03 7.02
C PRO A 45 -4.54 35.13 6.70
N GLU A 46 -3.75 35.85 7.52
CA GLU A 46 -2.29 35.96 7.34
C GLU A 46 -1.59 34.62 7.55
N LEU A 47 -2.07 33.80 8.51
CA LEU A 47 -1.62 32.43 8.71
C LEU A 47 -1.90 31.55 7.48
N GLY A 48 -3.08 31.70 6.86
CA GLY A 48 -3.44 30.99 5.64
C GLY A 48 -2.55 31.35 4.45
N GLU A 49 -2.27 32.64 4.27
CA GLU A 49 -1.35 33.14 3.23
C GLU A 49 0.09 32.67 3.44
N ARG A 50 0.57 32.69 4.70
CA ARG A 50 1.89 32.17 5.07
C ARG A 50 2.02 30.68 4.81
N ASP A 51 1.01 29.88 5.17
CA ASP A 51 1.02 28.44 4.92
C ASP A 51 0.95 28.12 3.41
N LEU A 52 0.18 28.89 2.65
CA LEU A 52 0.15 28.76 1.19
C LEU A 52 1.52 29.10 0.58
N ALA A 53 2.16 30.19 1.01
CA ALA A 53 3.50 30.56 0.57
C ALA A 53 4.56 29.50 0.95
N LEU A 54 4.45 28.91 2.14
CA LEU A 54 5.31 27.79 2.57
C LEU A 54 5.12 26.56 1.67
N LYS A 55 3.88 26.24 1.29
CA LYS A 55 3.60 25.13 0.37
C LYS A 55 4.18 25.38 -1.03
N HIS A 56 4.11 26.60 -1.53
CA HIS A 56 4.68 26.96 -2.83
C HIS A 56 6.21 26.94 -2.82
N THR A 57 6.84 27.47 -1.78
CA THR A 57 8.30 27.47 -1.62
C THR A 57 8.85 26.05 -1.47
N THR A 58 8.24 25.23 -0.61
CA THR A 58 8.62 23.81 -0.45
C THR A 58 8.47 23.02 -1.75
N LYS A 59 7.40 23.23 -2.52
CA LYS A 59 7.24 22.61 -3.85
C LYS A 59 8.35 23.03 -4.81
N THR A 60 8.69 24.32 -4.82
CA THR A 60 9.73 24.86 -5.71
C THR A 60 11.11 24.31 -5.35
N LEU A 61 11.42 24.23 -4.05
CA LEU A 61 12.65 23.63 -3.54
C LEU A 61 12.76 22.15 -3.91
N LYS A 62 11.68 21.37 -3.75
CA LYS A 62 11.63 19.97 -4.19
C LYS A 62 11.93 19.83 -5.68
N HIS A 63 11.39 20.71 -6.52
CA HIS A 63 11.68 20.68 -7.96
C HIS A 63 13.15 21.01 -8.27
N LYS A 64 13.73 22.01 -7.62
CA LYS A 64 15.17 22.34 -7.78
C LYS A 64 16.06 21.16 -7.38
N ILE A 65 15.80 20.58 -6.21
CA ILE A 65 16.53 19.39 -5.72
C ILE A 65 16.41 18.23 -6.72
N LEU A 66 15.22 17.96 -7.27
CA LEU A 66 15.03 16.89 -8.27
C LEU A 66 15.80 17.16 -9.58
N THR A 67 15.88 18.41 -10.02
CA THR A 67 16.67 18.80 -11.19
C THR A 67 18.15 18.60 -10.93
N GLU A 68 18.66 19.06 -9.78
CA GLU A 68 20.05 18.86 -9.35
C GLU A 68 20.40 17.38 -9.23
N MET A 69 19.53 16.57 -8.60
CA MET A 69 19.72 15.11 -8.49
C MET A 69 19.68 14.39 -9.84
N ARG A 70 18.96 14.94 -10.84
CA ARG A 70 18.94 14.41 -12.21
C ARG A 70 20.25 14.75 -12.94
N GLU A 71 20.72 15.99 -12.83
CA GLU A 71 21.98 16.44 -13.44
C GLU A 71 23.19 15.70 -12.84
N GLN A 72 23.16 15.41 -11.54
CA GLN A 72 24.16 14.61 -10.85
C GLN A 72 24.02 13.09 -11.08
N GLY A 73 22.96 12.64 -11.77
CA GLY A 73 22.68 11.21 -12.00
C GLY A 73 22.26 10.41 -10.77
N ALA A 74 22.18 11.03 -9.59
CA ALA A 74 21.80 10.39 -8.33
C ALA A 74 20.36 9.84 -8.36
N LEU A 75 19.44 10.57 -8.99
CA LEU A 75 18.03 10.18 -9.12
C LEU A 75 17.89 8.82 -9.82
N ASP A 76 18.67 8.60 -10.88
CA ASP A 76 18.63 7.35 -11.63
C ASP A 76 19.14 6.19 -10.78
N THR A 77 20.23 6.38 -10.02
CA THR A 77 20.74 5.33 -9.12
C THR A 77 19.73 4.93 -8.05
N GLU A 78 19.00 5.89 -7.47
CA GLU A 78 17.95 5.61 -6.48
C GLU A 78 16.77 4.85 -7.10
N ILE A 79 16.32 5.27 -8.28
CA ILE A 79 15.24 4.59 -9.01
C ILE A 79 15.66 3.16 -9.37
N TYR A 80 16.89 2.97 -9.89
CA TYR A 80 17.43 1.65 -10.20
C TYR A 80 17.52 0.76 -8.96
N THR A 81 17.96 1.30 -7.81
CA THR A 81 18.02 0.50 -6.58
C THR A 81 16.64 0.12 -6.07
N ARG A 82 15.62 0.99 -6.18
CA ARG A 82 14.22 0.65 -5.87
C ARG A 82 13.70 -0.45 -6.79
N ILE A 83 13.82 -0.28 -8.10
CA ILE A 83 13.39 -1.29 -9.09
C ILE A 83 14.10 -2.63 -8.85
N LYS A 84 15.40 -2.62 -8.51
CA LYS A 84 16.15 -3.83 -8.19
C LYS A 84 15.64 -4.51 -6.91
N LYS A 85 15.33 -3.73 -5.87
CA LYS A 85 14.72 -4.23 -4.63
C LYS A 85 13.34 -4.82 -4.89
N ASP A 86 12.50 -4.13 -5.66
CA ASP A 86 11.15 -4.59 -6.01
C ASP A 86 11.20 -5.88 -6.84
N LYS A 87 12.11 -5.96 -7.81
CA LYS A 87 12.36 -7.18 -8.59
C LYS A 87 12.86 -8.33 -7.72
N ALA A 88 13.66 -8.07 -6.70
CA ALA A 88 14.13 -9.08 -5.75
C ALA A 88 13.03 -9.51 -4.77
N ALA A 89 12.10 -8.61 -4.43
CA ALA A 89 10.96 -8.89 -3.57
C ALA A 89 9.92 -9.81 -4.24
N ILE A 90 9.81 -9.75 -5.57
CA ILE A 90 9.01 -10.71 -6.35
C ILE A 90 9.68 -12.08 -6.26
N LYS A 91 9.28 -12.87 -5.27
CA LYS A 91 9.61 -14.30 -5.20
C LYS A 91 8.96 -14.98 -6.39
N LYS A 92 9.74 -15.25 -7.44
CA LYS A 92 9.33 -16.20 -8.47
C LYS A 92 9.04 -17.50 -7.72
N GLN A 93 7.80 -17.95 -7.71
CA GLN A 93 7.48 -19.25 -7.15
C GLN A 93 8.30 -20.28 -7.93
N ASP A 94 9.25 -20.91 -7.24
CA ASP A 94 10.04 -21.99 -7.80
C ASP A 94 9.10 -23.18 -8.00
N ILE A 95 8.61 -23.33 -9.23
CA ILE A 95 7.96 -24.56 -9.65
C ILE A 95 9.06 -25.61 -9.66
N ILE A 96 9.08 -26.45 -8.64
CA ILE A 96 10.06 -27.53 -8.52
C ILE A 96 9.94 -28.40 -9.78
N PRO A 97 10.99 -28.49 -10.62
CA PRO A 97 10.95 -29.29 -11.83
C PRO A 97 10.76 -30.76 -11.46
N LYS A 98 9.82 -31.42 -12.11
CA LYS A 98 9.62 -32.86 -11.97
C LYS A 98 10.29 -33.57 -13.15
N SER A 99 10.71 -34.81 -12.94
CA SER A 99 11.20 -35.69 -14.01
C SER A 99 10.04 -36.02 -14.95
N PHE A 100 10.26 -35.91 -16.26
CA PHE A 100 9.20 -36.23 -17.24
C PHE A 100 8.66 -37.66 -16.99
N PRO A 101 7.32 -37.85 -16.99
CA PRO A 101 6.72 -39.08 -16.48
C PRO A 101 7.00 -40.32 -17.34
N SER A 102 7.31 -40.13 -18.63
CA SER A 102 7.49 -41.23 -19.58
C SER A 102 8.95 -41.37 -19.99
N LYS A 103 9.50 -42.58 -19.83
CA LYS A 103 10.80 -42.97 -20.40
C LYS A 103 10.61 -43.46 -21.84
N ALA A 104 11.60 -43.25 -22.71
CA ALA A 104 11.55 -43.68 -24.11
C ALA A 104 11.23 -45.18 -24.26
N GLU A 105 11.85 -46.02 -23.41
CA GLU A 105 11.68 -47.48 -23.42
C GLU A 105 10.25 -47.93 -23.04
N GLY A 106 9.52 -47.11 -22.27
CA GLY A 106 8.17 -47.42 -21.80
C GLY A 106 7.04 -46.94 -22.72
N MET A 107 7.36 -46.19 -23.78
CA MET A 107 6.35 -45.63 -24.68
C MET A 107 5.83 -46.69 -25.66
N LYS A 108 4.60 -47.16 -25.40
CA LYS A 108 3.86 -48.02 -26.34
C LYS A 108 3.18 -47.17 -27.40
N TYR A 109 3.54 -47.37 -28.65
CA TYR A 109 2.90 -46.71 -29.79
C TYR A 109 1.87 -47.67 -30.40
N PRO A 110 0.60 -47.25 -30.53
CA PRO A 110 -0.40 -48.07 -31.20
C PRO A 110 -0.01 -48.28 -32.68
N GLU A 111 -0.45 -49.40 -33.24
CA GLU A 111 -0.28 -49.65 -34.66
C GLU A 111 -1.14 -48.65 -35.46
N HIS A 112 -0.59 -48.15 -36.57
CA HIS A 112 -1.35 -47.25 -37.45
C HIS A 112 -2.56 -47.99 -38.01
N ALA A 113 -3.75 -47.43 -37.79
CA ALA A 113 -5.01 -48.03 -38.25
C ALA A 113 -5.06 -48.19 -39.78
N MET A 114 -4.36 -47.32 -40.51
CA MET A 114 -4.20 -47.43 -41.96
C MET A 114 -2.90 -48.15 -42.29
N LYS A 115 -3.01 -49.38 -42.78
CA LYS A 115 -1.87 -50.11 -43.35
C LYS A 115 -1.31 -49.30 -44.52
N LYS A 116 -0.04 -48.90 -44.44
CA LYS A 116 0.68 -48.25 -45.55
C LYS A 116 0.78 -49.24 -46.72
N THR A 117 -0.24 -49.27 -47.57
CA THR A 117 -0.38 -50.30 -48.61
C THR A 117 0.28 -49.91 -49.93
N ASN A 118 0.60 -48.63 -50.17
CA ASN A 118 1.31 -48.24 -51.40
C ASN A 118 2.25 -47.02 -51.22
N PRO A 119 3.57 -47.16 -51.46
CA PRO A 119 4.52 -46.05 -51.41
C PRO A 119 4.30 -44.98 -52.52
N LEU A 120 3.62 -45.30 -53.62
CA LEU A 120 3.30 -44.34 -54.69
C LEU A 120 2.13 -43.41 -54.34
N TYR A 121 1.30 -43.79 -53.37
CA TYR A 121 0.12 -43.01 -52.95
C TYR A 121 0.27 -42.54 -51.49
N GLN A 122 1.39 -41.87 -51.20
CA GLN A 122 1.56 -41.18 -49.91
C GLN A 122 1.02 -39.76 -50.01
N THR A 123 0.06 -39.43 -49.14
CA THR A 123 -0.35 -38.04 -48.92
C THR A 123 0.55 -37.40 -47.88
N SER A 124 0.65 -36.07 -47.88
CA SER A 124 1.37 -35.30 -46.85
C SER A 124 0.85 -35.62 -45.43
N ASN A 125 -0.46 -35.85 -45.30
CA ASN A 125 -1.10 -36.20 -44.04
C ASN A 125 -0.64 -37.57 -43.49
N ASN A 126 -0.26 -38.51 -44.36
CA ASN A 126 0.24 -39.82 -43.96
C ASN A 126 1.64 -39.76 -43.31
N SER A 127 2.32 -38.61 -43.34
CA SER A 127 3.64 -38.43 -42.73
C SER A 127 3.59 -38.18 -41.22
N TYR A 128 2.48 -37.61 -40.71
CA TYR A 128 2.31 -37.31 -39.30
C TYR A 128 2.25 -38.59 -38.46
N GLY A 129 2.97 -38.61 -37.32
CA GLY A 129 3.00 -39.76 -36.41
C GLY A 129 3.67 -41.02 -36.98
N THR A 130 4.38 -40.93 -38.11
CA THR A 130 5.13 -42.08 -38.67
C THR A 130 6.47 -42.29 -38.00
N LYS A 131 7.12 -41.20 -37.57
CA LYS A 131 8.39 -41.23 -36.85
C LYS A 131 8.11 -41.38 -35.36
N LYS A 132 8.76 -42.35 -34.73
CA LYS A 132 8.72 -42.53 -33.28
C LYS A 132 9.72 -41.55 -32.64
N PRO A 133 9.32 -40.80 -31.61
CA PRO A 133 10.23 -39.99 -30.80
C PRO A 133 11.39 -40.83 -30.26
N SER A 134 12.59 -40.25 -30.30
CA SER A 134 13.80 -40.77 -29.66
C SER A 134 13.94 -40.23 -28.24
N GLU A 135 14.87 -40.78 -27.46
CA GLU A 135 15.16 -40.26 -26.11
C GLU A 135 15.66 -38.81 -26.13
N LEU A 136 16.33 -38.40 -27.20
CA LEU A 136 16.81 -37.02 -27.39
C LEU A 136 15.66 -36.03 -27.61
N ASP A 137 14.52 -36.51 -28.11
CA ASP A 137 13.33 -35.69 -28.32
C ASP A 137 12.53 -35.49 -27.00
N LEU A 138 12.81 -36.30 -25.98
CA LEU A 138 12.10 -36.24 -24.70
C LEU A 138 12.76 -35.24 -23.74
N PRO A 139 11.98 -34.33 -23.13
CA PRO A 139 12.51 -33.41 -22.14
C PRO A 139 12.88 -34.17 -20.86
N LYS A 140 14.05 -33.85 -20.28
CA LYS A 140 14.48 -34.45 -18.99
C LYS A 140 13.64 -33.96 -17.80
N LYS A 141 13.17 -32.71 -17.87
CA LYS A 141 12.42 -32.02 -16.82
C LYS A 141 11.15 -31.42 -17.39
N TYR A 142 10.07 -31.43 -16.63
CA TYR A 142 8.84 -30.73 -16.95
C TYR A 142 8.33 -29.94 -15.74
N PHE A 143 7.61 -28.85 -16.04
CA PHE A 143 7.09 -27.92 -15.06
C PHE A 143 5.55 -28.00 -15.09
N PRO A 144 4.93 -28.95 -14.36
CA PRO A 144 3.49 -29.08 -14.35
C PRO A 144 2.87 -27.83 -13.72
N LYS A 145 1.88 -27.26 -14.40
CA LYS A 145 0.97 -26.28 -13.82
C LYS A 145 -0.17 -27.06 -13.16
N ASP A 146 -0.31 -26.89 -11.85
CA ASP A 146 -1.44 -27.46 -11.13
C ASP A 146 -2.60 -26.45 -11.16
N ASN A 147 -3.73 -26.85 -11.75
CA ASN A 147 -4.94 -26.03 -11.83
C ASN A 147 -5.86 -26.26 -10.63
N LYS A 148 -5.42 -26.92 -9.55
CA LYS A 148 -6.25 -27.13 -8.34
C LYS A 148 -6.86 -25.86 -7.80
N PHE A 149 -6.06 -24.79 -7.66
CA PHE A 149 -6.57 -23.52 -7.14
C PHE A 149 -7.59 -22.89 -8.08
N THR A 150 -7.26 -22.77 -9.37
CA THR A 150 -8.14 -22.13 -10.36
C THR A 150 -9.37 -22.96 -10.69
N GLY A 151 -9.30 -24.29 -10.58
CA GLY A 151 -10.41 -25.21 -10.79
C GLY A 151 -11.43 -25.24 -9.65
N MET A 152 -11.11 -24.69 -8.47
CA MET A 152 -12.09 -24.53 -7.38
C MET A 152 -13.09 -23.40 -7.63
N PHE A 153 -12.79 -22.49 -8.54
CA PHE A 153 -13.73 -21.44 -8.91
C PHE A 153 -14.78 -22.03 -9.83
N LEU A 154 -16.05 -21.80 -9.51
CA LEU A 154 -17.22 -22.31 -10.28
C LEU A 154 -17.30 -21.75 -11.71
N GLY A 155 -16.37 -20.86 -12.10
CA GLY A 155 -16.33 -20.20 -13.39
C GLY A 155 -17.48 -19.20 -13.58
N GLY A 156 -17.31 -18.29 -14.53
CA GLY A 156 -18.35 -17.31 -14.90
C GLY A 156 -18.33 -16.00 -14.12
N ASN A 157 -19.31 -15.15 -14.43
CA ASN A 157 -19.47 -13.85 -13.80
C ASN A 157 -20.18 -14.04 -12.45
N PHE A 158 -19.53 -13.64 -11.36
CA PHE A 158 -20.16 -13.59 -10.05
C PHE A 158 -21.09 -12.36 -9.99
N SER A 159 -22.39 -12.58 -9.82
CA SER A 159 -23.34 -11.49 -9.55
C SER A 159 -23.32 -11.16 -8.07
N ASP A 160 -23.06 -9.89 -7.74
CA ASP A 160 -23.21 -9.40 -6.37
C ASP A 160 -24.70 -9.37 -6.02
N THR A 161 -25.08 -10.20 -5.05
CA THR A 161 -26.46 -10.30 -4.52
C THR A 161 -26.54 -9.77 -3.08
N GLY A 162 -25.47 -9.14 -2.58
CA GLY A 162 -25.42 -8.59 -1.24
C GLY A 162 -26.25 -7.33 -1.07
N LEU A 163 -26.92 -7.18 0.08
CA LEU A 163 -27.49 -5.91 0.52
C LEU A 163 -26.40 -5.06 1.18
N ASN A 164 -26.37 -3.76 0.91
CA ASN A 164 -25.48 -2.84 1.60
C ASN A 164 -25.94 -2.64 3.06
N THR A 165 -25.18 -3.20 4.01
CA THR A 165 -25.45 -3.13 5.45
C THR A 165 -24.45 -2.25 6.20
N PHE A 166 -23.61 -1.51 5.47
CA PHE A 166 -22.59 -0.67 6.07
C PHE A 166 -23.23 0.52 6.80
N LYS A 167 -23.04 0.61 8.12
CA LYS A 167 -23.43 1.80 8.90
C LYS A 167 -22.49 2.94 8.52
N THR A 168 -23.03 4.09 8.11
CA THR A 168 -22.23 5.26 7.80
C THR A 168 -21.63 5.83 9.09
N PRO A 169 -20.29 5.76 9.32
CA PRO A 169 -19.70 6.38 10.49
C PRO A 169 -19.67 7.91 10.30
N SER A 170 -20.06 8.66 11.32
CA SER A 170 -19.89 10.11 11.33
C SER A 170 -18.40 10.46 11.43
N ARG A 171 -17.94 11.42 10.62
CA ARG A 171 -16.54 11.95 10.69
C ARG A 171 -16.35 13.02 11.77
N VAL A 172 -17.36 13.22 12.62
CA VAL A 172 -17.34 14.20 13.71
C VAL A 172 -17.29 13.41 15.01
N HIS A 173 -16.15 13.51 15.68
CA HIS A 173 -15.89 13.09 17.05
C HIS A 173 -15.16 14.25 17.74
#